data_AF-A0A382YDD3-F1
#
_entry.id   AF-A0A382YDD3-F1
#
_cell.length_a   1.000
_cell.length_b   1.000
_cell.length_c   1.000
_cell.angle_alpha   90.00
_cell.angle_beta   90.00
_cell.angle_gamma   90.00
#
_symmetry.space_group_name_H-M   'P 1'
#
loop_
_entity.id
_entity.type
_entity.pdbx_description
1 polymer ?
#
loop_
_entity_poly.entity_id
_entity_poly.type
_entity_poly.pdbx_seq_one_letter_code
_entity_poly.pdbx_strand_id
1 'polypeptide(L)'
;MITLAKKDYRPIYDACWNAPRRIEEMDKYSVDIQIMCATPILFAYEKPADQALACAQLINDAELELCSHEPARLKAMCQVPLQDIDLACAE
;
A
#
# COMPACT_ATOMS: atom_id res chain seq x y z
N MET A 1 -9.09 7.23 10.88
CA MET A 1 -10.12 7.15 9.81
C MET A 1 -9.42 7.38 8.47
N ILE A 2 -9.75 6.61 7.43
CA ILE A 2 -9.46 7.06 6.05
C ILE A 2 -10.61 7.95 5.61
N THR A 3 -10.27 9.06 4.96
CA THR A 3 -11.24 10.01 4.43
C THR A 3 -11.14 10.03 2.90
N LEU A 4 -12.28 10.21 2.25
CA LEU A 4 -12.38 10.41 0.81
C LEU A 4 -13.24 11.64 0.57
N ALA A 5 -12.73 12.61 -0.19
CA ALA A 5 -13.42 13.86 -0.47
C ALA A 5 -13.97 14.55 0.82
N LYS A 6 -13.14 14.58 1.88
CA LYS A 6 -13.45 15.16 3.20
C LYS A 6 -14.60 14.46 3.95
N LYS A 7 -14.99 13.26 3.54
CA LYS A 7 -15.96 12.41 4.25
C LYS A 7 -15.27 11.18 4.79
N ASP A 8 -15.73 10.70 5.93
CA ASP A 8 -15.27 9.42 6.47
C ASP A 8 -15.63 8.29 5.51
N TYR A 9 -14.64 7.45 5.21
CA TYR A 9 -14.82 6.29 4.35
C TYR A 9 -14.80 4.99 5.16
N ARG A 10 -13.74 4.78 5.95
CA ARG A 10 -13.57 3.58 6.78
C ARG A 10 -12.71 3.86 8.01
N PRO A 11 -13.00 3.27 9.18
CA PRO A 11 -12.01 3.18 10.25
C PRO A 11 -10.79 2.38 9.78
N ILE A 12 -9.60 2.84 10.14
CA ILE A 12 -8.36 2.12 9.84
C ILE A 12 -7.81 1.56 11.15
N TYR A 13 -7.54 0.26 11.14
CA TYR A 13 -6.80 -0.39 12.20
C TYR A 13 -5.30 -0.06 12.07
N ASP A 14 -4.63 0.22 13.18
CA ASP A 14 -3.26 0.74 13.19
C ASP A 14 -2.23 -0.20 12.55
N ALA A 15 -2.43 -1.52 12.66
CA ALA A 15 -1.61 -2.50 11.96
C ALA A 15 -1.58 -2.30 10.44
N CYS A 16 -2.50 -1.53 9.83
CA CYS A 16 -2.44 -1.22 8.39
C CYS A 16 -1.33 -0.22 7.99
N TRP A 17 -0.74 0.52 8.94
CA TRP A 17 0.29 1.53 8.65
C TRP A 17 1.42 1.56 9.70
N ASN A 18 1.26 0.87 10.84
CA ASN A 18 2.26 0.76 11.89
C ASN A 18 3.00 -0.58 11.77
N ALA A 19 4.24 -0.55 11.25
CA ALA A 19 5.05 -1.74 11.04
C ALA A 19 5.38 -2.51 12.34
N PRO A 20 5.84 -1.87 13.45
CA PRO A 20 6.01 -2.56 14.72
C PRO A 20 4.75 -3.32 15.17
N ARG A 21 3.59 -2.67 15.08
CA ARG A 21 2.31 -3.28 15.44
C ARG A 21 1.99 -4.49 14.56
N ARG A 22 2.28 -4.39 13.26
CA ARG A 22 2.10 -5.51 12.32
C ARG A 22 2.97 -6.70 12.69
N ILE A 23 4.23 -6.47 13.07
CA ILE A 23 5.14 -7.54 13.48
C ILE A 23 4.66 -8.23 14.76
N GLU A 24 4.21 -7.47 15.77
CA GLU A 24 3.61 -8.05 16.99
C GLU A 24 2.42 -8.97 16.67
N GLU A 25 1.58 -8.58 15.71
CA GLU A 25 0.45 -9.41 15.30
C GLU A 25 0.88 -10.61 14.46
N MET A 26 1.84 -10.45 13.57
CA MET A 26 2.44 -11.58 12.84
C MET A 26 2.98 -12.62 13.81
N ASP A 27 3.65 -12.21 14.89
CA ASP A 27 4.14 -13.12 15.94
C ASP A 27 2.98 -13.82 16.66
N LYS A 28 1.96 -13.05 17.07
CA LYS A 28 0.75 -13.59 17.71
C LYS A 28 0.06 -14.65 16.86
N TYR A 29 0.03 -14.47 15.54
CA TYR A 29 -0.65 -15.37 14.61
C TYR A 29 0.29 -16.37 13.92
N SER A 30 1.57 -16.42 14.32
CA SER A 30 2.58 -17.31 13.74
C SER A 30 2.73 -17.16 12.22
N VAL A 31 2.77 -15.91 11.74
CA VAL A 31 3.05 -15.56 10.35
C VAL A 31 4.52 -15.18 10.22
N ASP A 32 5.30 -16.05 9.56
CA ASP A 32 6.73 -15.83 9.40
C ASP A 32 7.04 -14.70 8.42
N ILE A 33 6.37 -14.72 7.26
CA ILE A 33 6.54 -13.76 6.16
C ILE A 33 5.15 -13.31 5.68
N GLN A 34 5.00 -12.01 5.45
CA GLN A 34 3.78 -11.42 4.90
C GLN A 34 4.09 -10.53 3.70
N ILE A 35 3.33 -10.73 2.61
CA ILE A 35 3.35 -9.85 1.44
C ILE A 35 2.23 -8.83 1.60
N MET A 36 2.60 -7.56 1.55
CA MET A 36 1.76 -6.39 1.70
C MET A 36 1.48 -5.74 0.35
N CYS A 37 0.33 -5.09 0.21
CA CYS A 37 -0.05 -4.35 -0.97
C CYS A 37 -1.02 -3.22 -0.62
N ALA A 38 -1.17 -2.29 -1.57
CA ALA A 38 -2.02 -1.12 -1.41
C ALA A 38 -3.50 -1.51 -1.14
N THR A 39 -4.14 -0.76 -0.24
CA THR A 39 -5.59 -0.87 -0.04
C THR A 39 -6.33 -0.34 -1.28
N PRO A 40 -7.36 -1.02 -1.83
CA PRO A 40 -7.92 -0.71 -3.16
C PRO A 40 -8.37 0.73 -3.42
N ILE A 41 -8.78 1.47 -2.39
CA ILE A 41 -9.15 2.90 -2.52
C ILE A 41 -7.97 3.79 -2.96
N LEU A 42 -6.73 3.30 -2.84
CA LEU A 42 -5.50 4.02 -3.18
C LEU A 42 -5.04 3.80 -4.63
N PHE A 43 -5.79 3.02 -5.43
CA PHE A 43 -5.41 2.68 -6.82
C PHE A 43 -5.50 3.85 -7.80
N ALA A 44 -6.37 4.81 -7.54
CA ALA A 44 -6.56 6.00 -8.39
C ALA A 44 -6.86 5.73 -9.88
N TYR A 45 -7.37 4.55 -10.26
CA TYR A 45 -7.68 4.21 -11.67
C TYR A 45 -8.74 5.10 -12.33
N GLU A 46 -9.54 5.83 -11.55
CA GLU A 46 -10.50 6.81 -12.07
C GLU A 46 -9.85 8.16 -12.43
N LYS A 47 -8.55 8.33 -12.18
CA LYS A 47 -7.80 9.55 -12.48
C LYS A 47 -7.13 9.47 -13.86
N PRO A 48 -6.77 10.64 -14.44
CA PRO A 48 -5.83 10.69 -15.56
C PRO A 48 -4.58 9.84 -15.29
N ALA A 49 -4.05 9.18 -16.31
CA ALA A 49 -3.01 8.16 -16.16
C ALA A 49 -1.71 8.71 -15.52
N ASP A 50 -1.34 9.95 -15.83
CA ASP A 50 -0.22 10.66 -15.22
C ASP A 50 -0.40 10.89 -13.71
N GLN A 51 -1.62 11.21 -13.28
CA GLN A 51 -1.95 11.36 -11.87
C GLN A 51 -1.99 10.02 -11.14
N ALA A 52 -2.49 8.97 -11.80
CA ALA A 52 -2.47 7.62 -11.24
C ALA A 52 -1.04 7.07 -11.12
N LEU A 53 -0.15 7.38 -12.08
CA LEU A 53 1.27 7.06 -11.99
C LEU A 53 1.92 7.75 -10.79
N ALA A 54 1.71 9.06 -10.62
CA ALA A 54 2.23 9.79 -9.46
C ALA A 54 1.71 9.21 -8.13
N CYS A 55 0.45 8.75 -8.10
CA CYS A 55 -0.10 8.06 -6.94
C CYS A 55 0.52 6.67 -6.73
N ALA A 56 0.74 5.91 -7.81
CA ALA A 56 1.35 4.59 -7.75
C ALA A 56 2.75 4.68 -7.13
N GLN A 57 3.59 5.57 -7.64
CA GLN A 57 4.95 5.82 -7.14
C GLN A 57 4.97 6.18 -5.66
N LEU A 58 4.12 7.14 -5.25
CA LEU A 58 4.05 7.57 -3.85
C LEU A 58 3.69 6.41 -2.90
N ILE A 59 2.72 5.59 -3.29
CA ILE A 59 2.27 4.47 -2.46
C ILE A 59 3.28 3.32 -2.50
N ASN A 60 3.90 3.03 -3.63
CA ASN A 60 4.93 2.01 -3.77
C ASN A 60 6.15 2.36 -2.90
N ASP A 61 6.61 3.61 -2.93
CA ASP A 61 7.69 4.11 -2.06
C ASP A 61 7.32 4.00 -0.57
N ALA A 62 6.10 4.39 -0.20
CA ALA A 62 5.62 4.29 1.18
C ALA A 62 5.51 2.84 1.67
N GLU A 63 5.09 1.90 0.80
CA GLU A 63 5.02 0.48 1.11
C GLU A 63 6.42 -0.12 1.29
N LEU A 64 7.39 0.30 0.46
CA LEU A 64 8.80 -0.06 0.62
C LEU A 64 9.38 0.47 1.93
N GLU A 65 9.09 1.73 2.29
CA GLU A 65 9.48 2.32 3.57
C GLU A 65 8.90 1.52 4.74
N LEU A 66 7.60 1.19 4.71
CA LEU A 66 6.96 0.37 5.73
C LEU A 66 7.63 -1.01 5.86
N CYS A 67 7.85 -1.69 4.74
CA CYS A 67 8.47 -3.01 4.72
C CYS A 67 9.95 -2.98 5.14
N SER A 68 10.64 -1.84 5.00
CA SER A 68 12.03 -1.67 5.43
C SER A 68 12.24 -1.81 6.93
N HIS A 69 11.16 -1.74 7.74
CA HIS A 69 11.21 -1.96 9.18
C HIS A 69 11.69 -3.38 9.53
N GLU A 70 11.20 -4.39 8.81
CA GLU A 70 11.55 -5.81 9.01
C GLU A 70 11.61 -6.54 7.66
N PRO A 71 12.60 -6.22 6.80
CA PRO A 71 12.60 -6.60 5.39
C PRO A 71 12.76 -8.11 5.18
N ALA A 72 13.18 -8.87 6.20
CA ALA A 72 13.20 -10.32 6.15
C ALA A 72 11.77 -10.92 6.15
N ARG A 73 10.83 -10.24 6.81
CA ARG A 73 9.47 -10.73 7.08
C ARG A 73 8.38 -9.96 6.34
N LEU A 74 8.56 -8.67 6.09
CA LEU A 74 7.63 -7.83 5.34
C LEU A 74 8.12 -7.65 3.90
N LYS A 75 7.24 -7.92 2.94
CA LYS A 75 7.51 -7.79 1.50
C LYS A 75 6.44 -6.91 0.86
N ALA A 76 6.83 -6.03 -0.05
CA ALA A 76 5.89 -5.17 -0.77
C ALA A 76 5.52 -5.77 -2.13
N MET A 77 4.27 -5.57 -2.56
CA MET A 77 3.79 -5.75 -3.92
C MET A 77 3.27 -4.41 -4.43
N CYS A 78 3.86 -3.93 -5.52
CA CYS A 78 3.56 -2.63 -6.11
C CYS A 78 2.16 -2.59 -6.74
N GLN A 79 1.61 -1.38 -6.84
CA GLN A 79 0.47 -1.04 -7.71
C GLN A 79 0.96 -0.28 -8.94
N VAL A 80 0.16 -0.29 -10.01
CA VAL A 80 0.51 0.31 -11.31
C VAL A 80 -0.71 1.00 -11.93
N PRO A 81 -0.56 2.06 -12.74
CA PRO A 81 -1.70 2.78 -13.35
C PRO A 81 -2.33 1.97 -14.51
N LEU A 82 -3.14 0.95 -14.18
CA LEU A 82 -3.67 -0.04 -15.14
C LEU A 82 -4.48 0.53 -16.32
N GLN A 83 -4.93 1.78 -16.26
CA GLN A 83 -5.62 2.45 -17.36
C GLN A 83 -4.69 2.84 -18.53
N ASP A 84 -3.38 2.79 -18.34
CA ASP A 84 -2.36 3.03 -19.38
C ASP A 84 -1.33 1.89 -19.38
N ILE A 85 -1.23 1.17 -20.50
CA ILE A 85 -0.41 -0.05 -20.60
C ILE A 85 1.08 0.27 -20.47
N ASP A 86 1.55 1.32 -21.15
CA ASP A 86 2.97 1.63 -21.20
C ASP A 86 3.45 2.13 -19.83
N LEU A 87 2.66 3.00 -19.19
CA LEU A 87 2.94 3.44 -17.82
C LEU A 87 2.86 2.30 -16.81
N ALA A 88 1.88 1.40 -16.95
CA ALA A 88 1.72 0.27 -16.04
C ALA A 88 2.83 -0.78 -16.16
N CYS A 89 3.45 -0.92 -17.33
CA CYS A 89 4.61 -1.80 -17.51
C CYS A 89 5.93 -1.14 -17.08
N ALA A 90 6.00 0.18 -17.12
CA ALA A 90 7.19 0.93 -16.71
C ALA A 90 7.30 1.10 -15.19
N GLU A 91 6.15 1.21 -14.51
CA GLU A 91 6.03 1.21 -13.04
C GLU A 91 6.06 -0.22 -12.47
#